data_AF-A0A934CYN6-F1
#
_entry.id   AF-A0A934CYN6-F1
#
_cell.length_a   1.000
_cell.length_b   1.000
_cell.length_c   1.000
_cell.angle_alpha   90.00
_cell.angle_beta   90.00
_cell.angle_gamma   90.00
#
_symmetry.space_group_name_H-M   'P 1'
#
loop_
_entity.id
_entity.type
_entity.pdbx_description
1 polymer ?
#
loop_
_entity_poly.entity_id
_entity_poly.type
_entity_poly.pdbx_seq_one_letter_code
_entity_poly.pdbx_strand_id
1 'polypeptide(L)'
;MDFSGDGLINFAVAGTVKGEARDAEGNLLPDRVLNSGRIQANGGQVTLSARDAGDVIRNVVNHEGVIEAKTVARREGRVFLMGGGKGTVNVAGTIDASGTNAGEKGGTVHVLGEKVGLFGNGRIDVSGDSGGGTALIGGDYQGGGGVPAATATFLGDGALIRADALTAGDGGKVIVWADHTTRAYGAISARGGNISGNGGLVETSGKIFLDVSRTPDVTSAHGRGGLWLLDPNDLEIVAGSGSANIFNGAPFFTTTNDTAQIGVDLITSALTGGASVTIATGTSGSNAQSGDITVSAPIDYNGKGTNSLGLSAHRHIVINDNIYDSDASGDRLNISLFADSAAGGTGTITVAAGKTVATGGGALSLSAADVDLQGTLNSGAARTSIFVSDGGTVGLGSGACAHIAGGCGMTLSGAELQNISTSGGLNIGSSANGAVHVDGITSADSANIGAASLFTGSNISFRNAASSFLKLTAFAFNGISVATDLSATGAGSAGSMILNADGDNNQSGAFTQSAGTTMSAGGDIVLTGASIATDGTVTPGSGFVVARSLTGGTTTVVTTSSGETIAVPTGQALNQAINSTFVTAFIQPGRIPGC
;
A
#
# COMPACT_ATOMS: atom_id res chain seq x y z
N MET A 1 14.64 -3.30 43.70
CA MET A 1 14.71 -4.78 43.67
C MET A 1 13.30 -5.30 43.76
N ASP A 2 12.97 -6.37 43.04
CA ASP A 2 11.74 -7.13 43.25
C ASP A 2 11.82 -7.78 44.65
N PHE A 3 11.04 -7.26 45.59
CA PHE A 3 11.03 -7.72 46.98
C PHE A 3 10.13 -8.96 47.18
N SER A 4 9.29 -9.30 46.19
CA SER A 4 8.30 -10.40 46.23
C SER A 4 8.77 -11.66 45.50
N GLY A 5 9.72 -11.55 44.55
CA GLY A 5 10.24 -12.67 43.77
C GLY A 5 9.25 -13.24 42.75
N ASP A 6 8.12 -12.54 42.54
CA ASP A 6 7.08 -12.89 41.57
C ASP A 6 7.38 -12.32 40.17
N GLY A 7 8.46 -11.55 40.03
CA GLY A 7 8.86 -10.92 38.78
C GLY A 7 7.99 -9.71 38.44
N LEU A 8 7.30 -9.11 39.40
CA LEU A 8 6.47 -7.94 39.19
C LEU A 8 6.89 -6.80 40.13
N ILE A 9 7.26 -5.66 39.54
CA ILE A 9 7.38 -4.39 40.28
C ILE A 9 6.26 -3.47 39.81
N ASN A 10 5.26 -3.27 40.67
CA ASN A 10 4.13 -2.40 40.39
C ASN A 10 4.15 -1.17 41.32
N PHE A 11 4.33 0.02 40.75
CA PHE A 11 4.08 1.28 41.43
C PHE A 11 2.82 1.93 40.84
N ALA A 12 1.70 1.68 41.50
CA ALA A 12 0.39 2.21 41.12
C ALA A 12 -0.18 3.07 42.23
N VAL A 13 -0.66 4.28 41.89
CA VAL A 13 -1.50 5.05 42.81
C VAL A 13 -2.91 4.44 42.76
N ALA A 14 -3.22 3.59 43.74
CA ALA A 14 -4.39 2.69 43.72
C ALA A 14 -5.75 3.36 43.98
N GLY A 15 -5.78 4.63 44.41
CA GLY A 15 -7.00 5.38 44.70
C GLY A 15 -7.10 6.71 43.95
N THR A 16 -8.32 7.14 43.66
CA THR A 16 -8.60 8.53 43.23
C THR A 16 -8.27 9.45 44.41
N VAL A 17 -7.22 10.26 44.30
CA VAL A 17 -6.95 11.31 45.29
C VAL A 17 -7.99 12.41 45.07
N LYS A 18 -8.99 12.50 45.96
CA LYS A 18 -9.96 13.60 45.96
C LYS A 18 -9.33 14.79 46.68
N GLY A 19 -8.50 15.56 45.99
CA GLY A 19 -7.83 16.74 46.54
C GLY A 19 -6.49 17.02 45.89
N GLU A 20 -5.97 18.24 46.08
CA GLU A 20 -4.64 18.64 45.66
C GLU A 20 -3.57 17.88 46.45
N ALA A 21 -2.70 17.15 45.75
CA ALA A 21 -1.52 16.56 46.37
C ALA A 21 -0.53 17.70 46.66
N ARG A 22 -0.16 17.88 47.93
CA ARG A 22 0.77 18.93 48.36
C ARG A 22 1.98 18.31 49.05
N ASP A 23 3.15 18.93 48.89
CA ASP A 23 4.35 18.57 49.66
C ASP A 23 4.20 18.95 51.14
N ALA A 24 5.23 18.68 51.95
CA ALA A 24 5.21 18.99 53.38
C ALA A 24 5.14 20.50 53.66
N GLU A 25 5.50 21.32 52.67
CA GLU A 25 5.50 22.78 52.67
C GLU A 25 4.19 23.37 52.13
N GLY A 26 3.27 22.53 51.66
CA GLY A 26 1.97 22.94 51.13
C GLY A 26 1.99 23.33 49.65
N ASN A 27 3.07 23.14 48.89
CA ASN A 27 3.09 23.38 47.44
C ASN A 27 2.42 22.23 46.69
N LEU A 28 1.78 22.51 45.57
CA LEU A 28 1.22 21.46 44.70
C LEU A 28 2.34 20.55 44.18
N LEU A 29 2.15 19.23 44.31
CA LEU A 29 2.99 18.24 43.67
C LEU A 29 2.65 18.21 42.17
N PRO A 30 3.58 18.59 41.28
CA PRO A 30 3.33 18.60 39.84
C PRO A 30 3.21 17.17 39.27
N ASP A 31 3.79 16.19 39.96
CA ASP A 31 3.96 14.81 39.50
C ASP A 31 3.26 13.83 40.42
N ARG A 32 2.60 12.83 39.84
CA ARG A 32 1.95 11.76 40.62
C ARG A 32 2.80 10.50 40.73
N VAL A 33 3.64 10.25 39.73
CA VAL A 33 4.63 9.19 39.73
C VAL A 33 5.92 9.76 39.16
N LEU A 34 6.98 9.81 39.97
CA LEU A 34 8.31 10.23 39.57
C LEU A 34 9.29 9.08 39.81
N ASN A 35 10.04 8.69 38.77
CA ASN A 35 11.22 7.86 38.93
C ASN A 35 12.47 8.65 38.49
N SER A 36 13.25 9.12 39.46
CA SER A 36 14.59 9.69 39.24
C SER A 36 15.72 8.71 39.60
N GLY A 37 15.37 7.54 40.14
CA GLY A 37 16.32 6.50 40.59
C GLY A 37 16.43 5.33 39.61
N ARG A 38 16.79 4.14 40.12
CA ARG A 38 16.88 2.91 39.34
C ARG A 38 15.86 1.87 39.80
N ILE A 39 15.07 1.36 38.84
CA ILE A 39 14.17 0.21 39.01
C ILE A 39 14.74 -0.95 38.21
N GLN A 40 14.85 -2.13 38.80
CA GLN A 40 15.42 -3.32 38.14
C GLN A 40 14.52 -4.54 38.36
N ALA A 41 14.07 -5.16 37.26
CA ALA A 41 13.13 -6.29 37.20
C ALA A 41 13.41 -7.20 35.97
N ASN A 42 14.63 -7.69 35.83
CA ASN A 42 15.03 -8.56 34.70
C ASN A 42 14.19 -9.85 34.65
N GLY A 43 13.70 -10.20 33.45
CA GLY A 43 12.75 -11.29 33.20
C GLY A 43 11.35 -11.05 33.76
N GLY A 44 11.09 -9.82 34.23
CA GLY A 44 9.89 -9.39 34.91
C GLY A 44 9.23 -8.19 34.26
N GLN A 45 8.29 -7.59 34.99
CA GLN A 45 7.49 -6.46 34.53
C GLN A 45 7.62 -5.27 35.47
N VAL A 46 7.78 -4.07 34.89
CA VAL A 46 7.68 -2.78 35.59
C VAL A 46 6.42 -2.07 35.12
N THR A 47 5.61 -1.57 36.06
CA THR A 47 4.46 -0.73 35.74
C THR A 47 4.48 0.53 36.59
N LEU A 48 4.52 1.70 35.92
CA LEU A 48 4.37 3.02 36.51
C LEU A 48 3.04 3.60 36.01
N SER A 49 2.07 3.79 36.90
CA SER A 49 0.75 4.29 36.50
C SER A 49 0.24 5.42 37.38
N ALA A 50 -0.14 6.53 36.74
CA ALA A 50 -0.93 7.60 37.32
C ALA A 50 -2.38 7.46 36.85
N ARG A 51 -3.31 7.14 37.75
CA ARG A 51 -4.74 6.89 37.41
C ARG A 51 -5.62 8.12 37.63
N ASP A 52 -6.57 8.41 36.74
CA ASP A 52 -7.45 9.60 36.74
C ASP A 52 -7.77 10.20 38.13
N ALA A 53 -7.27 11.42 38.38
CA ALA A 53 -7.56 12.25 39.56
C ALA A 53 -8.53 13.39 39.22
N GLY A 54 -9.74 13.08 38.75
CA GLY A 54 -10.78 14.09 38.46
C GLY A 54 -10.37 15.18 37.44
N ASP A 55 -11.19 16.22 37.31
CA ASP A 55 -11.01 17.29 36.30
C ASP A 55 -10.06 18.41 36.72
N VAL A 56 -9.50 18.36 37.94
CA VAL A 56 -8.80 19.49 38.56
C VAL A 56 -7.27 19.31 38.54
N ILE A 57 -6.75 18.10 38.29
CA ILE A 57 -5.31 17.78 38.39
C ILE A 57 -4.85 17.04 37.13
N ARG A 58 -3.73 17.48 36.53
CA ARG A 58 -3.09 16.74 35.41
C ARG A 58 -2.37 15.52 35.99
N ASN A 59 -2.66 14.32 35.49
CA ASN A 59 -1.85 13.15 35.85
C ASN A 59 -0.51 13.26 35.13
N VAL A 60 0.60 13.16 35.85
CA VAL A 60 1.93 13.19 35.23
C VAL A 60 2.75 12.01 35.74
N VAL A 61 3.27 11.21 34.80
CA VAL A 61 4.32 10.21 35.04
C VAL A 61 5.62 10.78 34.49
N ASN A 62 6.60 11.03 35.35
CA ASN A 62 7.93 11.47 34.95
C ASN A 62 8.96 10.36 35.20
N HIS A 63 9.67 9.98 34.15
CA HIS A 63 10.76 9.00 34.21
C HIS A 63 12.07 9.65 33.78
N GLU A 64 12.90 10.01 34.74
CA GLU A 64 14.21 10.65 34.56
C GLU A 64 15.37 9.68 34.82
N GLY A 65 15.12 8.62 35.59
CA GLY A 65 16.10 7.64 36.01
C GLY A 65 16.27 6.45 35.06
N VAL A 66 16.52 5.27 35.60
CA VAL A 66 16.71 4.02 34.84
C VAL A 66 15.65 3.00 35.21
N ILE A 67 14.97 2.44 34.21
CA ILE A 67 14.20 1.20 34.35
C ILE A 67 14.95 0.12 33.58
N GLU A 68 15.35 -0.95 34.26
CA GLU A 68 15.98 -2.12 33.65
C GLU A 68 15.07 -3.33 33.87
N ALA A 69 14.46 -3.81 32.80
CA ALA A 69 13.66 -5.03 32.77
C ALA A 69 14.13 -5.86 31.58
N LYS A 70 15.39 -6.29 31.57
CA LYS A 70 15.97 -7.08 30.45
C LYS A 70 15.28 -8.42 30.31
N THR A 71 15.19 -8.94 29.09
CA THR A 71 14.81 -10.35 28.87
C THR A 71 15.85 -11.26 29.55
N VAL A 72 15.37 -12.35 30.16
CA VAL A 72 16.23 -13.38 30.75
C VAL A 72 15.79 -14.75 30.24
N ALA A 73 16.64 -15.37 29.43
CA ALA A 73 16.36 -16.61 28.71
C ALA A 73 15.06 -16.53 27.90
N ARG A 74 13.97 -17.14 28.39
CA ARG A 74 12.64 -17.15 27.72
C ARG A 74 11.63 -16.21 28.36
N ARG A 75 12.02 -15.43 29.38
CA ARG A 75 11.13 -14.50 30.07
C ARG A 75 11.40 -13.10 29.55
N GLU A 76 10.48 -12.60 28.73
CA GLU A 76 10.56 -11.25 28.18
C GLU A 76 10.43 -10.20 29.27
N GLY A 77 11.30 -9.19 29.16
CA GLY A 77 11.19 -7.95 29.89
C GLY A 77 9.99 -7.12 29.47
N ARG A 78 9.24 -6.55 30.42
CA ARG A 78 8.12 -5.66 30.09
C ARG A 78 8.11 -4.38 30.91
N VAL A 79 7.86 -3.25 30.27
CA VAL A 79 7.74 -1.95 30.94
C VAL A 79 6.49 -1.22 30.44
N PHE A 80 5.67 -0.75 31.37
CA PHE A 80 4.44 0.00 31.07
C PHE A 80 4.44 1.32 31.85
N LEU A 81 4.49 2.46 31.15
CA LEU A 81 4.29 3.79 31.72
C LEU A 81 2.92 4.29 31.26
N MET A 82 2.01 4.52 32.21
CA MET A 82 0.60 4.79 31.94
C MET A 82 0.13 6.08 32.64
N GLY A 83 -0.12 7.13 31.87
CA GLY A 83 -0.65 8.41 32.38
C GLY A 83 -2.16 8.44 32.62
N GLY A 84 -2.91 7.44 32.12
CA GLY A 84 -4.37 7.47 32.10
C GLY A 84 -4.94 8.37 31.00
N GLY A 85 -6.27 8.47 30.92
CA GLY A 85 -6.97 9.12 29.79
C GLY A 85 -6.83 10.64 29.74
N LYS A 86 -6.38 11.27 30.83
CA LYS A 86 -6.12 12.72 30.93
C LYS A 86 -4.68 13.06 31.38
N GLY A 87 -3.77 12.10 31.24
CA GLY A 87 -2.42 12.22 31.78
C GLY A 87 -1.33 12.38 30.76
N THR A 88 -0.24 13.02 31.19
CA THR A 88 1.00 13.17 30.44
C THR A 88 2.05 12.16 30.94
N VAL A 89 2.79 11.55 30.03
CA VAL A 89 3.96 10.72 30.36
C VAL A 89 5.21 11.34 29.74
N ASN A 90 6.19 11.67 30.57
CA ASN A 90 7.47 12.24 30.13
C ASN A 90 8.60 11.26 30.43
N VAL A 91 9.41 10.96 29.42
CA VAL A 91 10.57 10.07 29.50
C VAL A 91 11.82 10.87 29.14
N ALA A 92 12.65 11.17 30.13
CA ALA A 92 13.96 11.80 29.96
C ALA A 92 15.13 10.84 30.28
N GLY A 93 14.83 9.75 31.01
CA GLY A 93 15.79 8.72 31.40
C GLY A 93 15.84 7.52 30.45
N THR A 94 16.39 6.40 30.94
CA THR A 94 16.57 5.17 30.16
C THR A 94 15.56 4.10 30.57
N ILE A 95 14.95 3.44 29.58
CA ILE A 95 14.16 2.21 29.72
C ILE A 95 14.84 1.12 28.90
N ASP A 96 15.36 0.10 29.57
CA ASP A 96 16.07 -1.02 28.97
C ASP A 96 15.28 -2.31 29.20
N ALA A 97 14.64 -2.81 28.14
CA ALA A 97 14.01 -4.11 28.08
C ALA A 97 14.67 -5.01 27.02
N SER A 98 15.97 -4.82 26.78
CA SER A 98 16.72 -5.58 25.79
C SER A 98 16.92 -7.05 26.20
N GLY A 99 17.12 -7.92 25.21
CA GLY A 99 17.49 -9.33 25.39
C GLY A 99 18.79 -9.66 24.68
N THR A 100 19.93 -9.35 25.30
CA THR A 100 21.23 -9.37 24.61
C THR A 100 21.99 -10.69 24.72
N ASN A 101 21.53 -11.67 25.50
CA ASN A 101 22.20 -12.96 25.55
C ASN A 101 21.81 -13.84 24.36
N ALA A 102 22.64 -14.84 24.07
CA ALA A 102 22.43 -15.76 22.96
C ALA A 102 21.00 -16.35 22.94
N GLY A 103 20.28 -16.13 21.84
CA GLY A 103 18.93 -16.62 21.61
C GLY A 103 17.80 -15.75 22.21
N GLU A 104 18.11 -14.68 22.94
CA GLU A 104 17.08 -13.81 23.55
C GLU A 104 16.53 -12.79 22.54
N LYS A 105 15.22 -12.53 22.64
CA LYS A 105 14.56 -11.44 21.93
C LYS A 105 14.43 -10.21 22.82
N GLY A 106 14.32 -9.05 22.20
CA GLY A 106 13.95 -7.82 22.87
C GLY A 106 12.57 -7.92 23.52
N GLY A 107 12.41 -7.25 24.66
CA GLY A 107 11.16 -7.20 25.41
C GLY A 107 10.16 -6.18 24.87
N THR A 108 9.22 -5.77 25.73
CA THR A 108 8.13 -4.85 25.38
C THR A 108 8.17 -3.59 26.24
N VAL A 109 8.03 -2.42 25.62
CA VAL A 109 7.90 -1.12 26.31
C VAL A 109 6.68 -0.37 25.77
N HIS A 110 5.75 -0.02 26.64
CA HIS A 110 4.62 0.85 26.32
C HIS A 110 4.72 2.16 27.12
N VAL A 111 4.61 3.29 26.42
CA VAL A 111 4.57 4.63 27.01
C VAL A 111 3.28 5.29 26.53
N LEU A 112 2.25 5.32 27.37
CA LEU A 112 0.87 5.65 26.98
C LEU A 112 0.24 6.68 27.92
N GLY A 113 -0.53 7.60 27.38
CA GLY A 113 -1.27 8.64 28.10
C GLY A 113 -2.05 9.52 27.10
N GLU A 114 -2.76 10.54 27.59
CA GLU A 114 -3.34 11.58 26.73
C GLU A 114 -2.26 12.31 25.93
N LYS A 115 -1.10 12.53 26.55
CA LYS A 115 0.10 13.11 25.92
C LYS A 115 1.34 12.32 26.31
N VAL A 116 2.24 12.11 25.36
CA VAL A 116 3.48 11.36 25.58
C VAL A 116 4.66 12.15 25.04
N GLY A 117 5.74 12.23 25.81
CA GLY A 117 6.95 12.92 25.38
C GLY A 117 8.22 12.18 25.78
N LEU A 118 9.13 11.99 24.83
CA LEU A 118 10.53 11.61 25.07
C LEU A 118 11.39 12.87 24.91
N PHE A 119 12.04 13.30 25.99
CA PHE A 119 12.75 14.58 26.07
C PHE A 119 14.24 14.38 26.34
N GLY A 120 15.05 15.39 26.04
CA GLY A 120 16.50 15.35 26.27
C GLY A 120 17.13 14.13 25.61
N ASN A 121 17.77 13.27 26.43
CA ASN A 121 18.40 12.02 25.98
C ASN A 121 17.54 10.78 26.30
N GLY A 122 16.22 10.94 26.41
CA GLY A 122 15.28 9.86 26.72
C GLY A 122 15.51 8.66 25.80
N ARG A 123 15.73 7.49 26.39
CA ARG A 123 16.16 6.29 25.66
C ARG A 123 15.29 5.09 25.96
N ILE A 124 14.89 4.39 24.91
CA ILE A 124 14.18 3.11 25.01
C ILE A 124 14.97 2.07 24.21
N ASP A 125 15.35 0.97 24.84
CA ASP A 125 16.05 -0.13 24.21
C ASP A 125 15.27 -1.43 24.39
N VAL A 126 14.72 -1.92 23.28
CA VAL A 126 14.06 -3.22 23.15
C VAL A 126 14.81 -4.07 22.10
N SER A 127 16.11 -3.89 21.94
CA SER A 127 16.92 -4.72 21.03
C SER A 127 17.07 -6.16 21.57
N GLY A 128 17.33 -7.13 20.69
CA GLY A 128 17.58 -8.51 21.10
C GLY A 128 18.58 -9.24 20.22
N ASP A 129 19.22 -10.28 20.76
CA ASP A 129 20.16 -11.14 20.04
C ASP A 129 19.48 -11.84 18.85
N SER A 130 18.36 -12.51 19.12
CA SER A 130 17.61 -13.33 18.14
C SER A 130 16.40 -12.62 17.51
N GLY A 131 16.31 -11.30 17.67
CA GLY A 131 15.21 -10.47 17.16
C GLY A 131 14.93 -9.25 18.03
N GLY A 132 14.52 -8.15 17.40
CA GLY A 132 14.06 -6.95 18.11
C GLY A 132 12.72 -7.15 18.83
N GLY A 133 12.49 -6.31 19.85
CA GLY A 133 11.27 -6.28 20.65
C GLY A 133 10.26 -5.23 20.16
N THR A 134 9.35 -4.82 21.05
CA THR A 134 8.26 -3.87 20.71
C THR A 134 8.32 -2.61 21.59
N ALA A 135 8.31 -1.44 20.96
CA ALA A 135 8.14 -0.15 21.63
C ALA A 135 6.90 0.58 21.09
N LEU A 136 5.92 0.83 21.96
CA LEU A 136 4.69 1.56 21.64
C LEU A 136 4.66 2.90 22.37
N ILE A 137 4.77 3.99 21.64
CA ILE A 137 4.88 5.36 22.17
C ILE A 137 3.65 6.15 21.72
N GLY A 138 2.77 6.45 22.67
CA GLY A 138 1.52 7.16 22.41
C GLY A 138 0.43 6.32 21.76
N GLY A 139 0.69 5.11 21.26
CA GLY A 139 -0.35 4.24 20.71
C GLY A 139 0.22 2.99 20.07
N ASP A 140 -0.65 2.17 19.49
CA ASP A 140 -0.25 1.02 18.66
C ASP A 140 -0.47 1.33 17.17
N TYR A 141 -0.11 0.37 16.34
CA TYR A 141 -0.13 0.41 14.89
C TYR A 141 -1.44 0.99 14.34
N GLN A 142 -1.32 2.05 13.54
CA GLN A 142 -2.45 2.78 12.95
C GLN A 142 -3.51 3.28 13.96
N GLY A 143 -3.12 3.47 15.23
CA GLY A 143 -4.02 3.86 16.32
C GLY A 143 -4.99 2.77 16.77
N GLY A 144 -4.75 1.52 16.37
CA GLY A 144 -5.55 0.36 16.75
C GLY A 144 -5.01 -0.38 17.98
N GLY A 145 -5.07 -1.71 17.95
CA GLY A 145 -4.31 -2.59 18.87
C GLY A 145 -4.83 -2.69 20.31
N GLY A 146 -5.89 -1.97 20.67
CA GLY A 146 -6.53 -2.09 21.99
C GLY A 146 -5.78 -1.40 23.14
N VAL A 147 -4.75 -0.60 22.84
CA VAL A 147 -4.12 0.32 23.80
C VAL A 147 -4.69 1.74 23.62
N PRO A 148 -4.72 2.58 24.68
CA PRO A 148 -5.10 3.98 24.53
C PRO A 148 -4.17 4.73 23.58
N ALA A 149 -4.75 5.52 22.68
CA ALA A 149 -4.02 6.43 21.81
C ALA A 149 -3.90 7.83 22.45
N ALA A 150 -2.73 8.42 22.31
CA ALA A 150 -2.41 9.77 22.74
C ALA A 150 -3.01 10.77 21.76
N THR A 151 -3.42 11.93 22.27
CA THR A 151 -3.75 13.09 21.43
C THR A 151 -2.49 13.76 20.89
N ALA A 152 -1.38 13.71 21.62
CA ALA A 152 -0.12 14.26 21.15
C ALA A 152 1.10 13.46 21.62
N THR A 153 2.03 13.21 20.69
CA THR A 153 3.29 12.52 20.94
C THR A 153 4.47 13.36 20.45
N PHE A 154 5.49 13.48 21.30
CA PHE A 154 6.73 14.21 21.00
C PHE A 154 7.94 13.31 21.23
N LEU A 155 8.78 13.16 20.21
CA LEU A 155 10.08 12.48 20.29
C LEU A 155 11.16 13.52 19.96
N GLY A 156 11.82 14.05 21.01
CA GLY A 156 12.83 15.10 20.85
C GLY A 156 14.09 14.66 20.11
N ASP A 157 14.89 15.61 19.64
CA ASP A 157 16.07 15.36 18.79
C ASP A 157 17.13 14.43 19.42
N GLY A 158 17.33 14.53 20.73
CA GLY A 158 18.26 13.67 21.47
C GLY A 158 17.67 12.32 21.90
N ALA A 159 16.38 12.08 21.64
CA ALA A 159 15.74 10.84 22.03
C ALA A 159 16.14 9.68 21.09
N LEU A 160 16.15 8.47 21.65
CA LEU A 160 16.58 7.27 20.93
C LEU A 160 15.71 6.06 21.28
N ILE A 161 15.17 5.41 20.26
CA ILE A 161 14.45 4.14 20.38
C ILE A 161 15.17 3.08 19.54
N ARG A 162 15.52 1.94 20.15
CA ARG A 162 16.14 0.81 19.46
C ARG A 162 15.32 -0.46 19.61
N ALA A 163 15.07 -1.13 18.50
CA ALA A 163 14.45 -2.43 18.41
C ALA A 163 15.27 -3.32 17.44
N ASP A 164 16.59 -3.26 17.52
CA ASP A 164 17.46 -3.99 16.59
C ASP A 164 17.52 -5.48 16.92
N ALA A 165 17.69 -6.32 15.91
CA ALA A 165 18.26 -7.65 16.06
C ALA A 165 19.80 -7.57 16.02
N LEU A 166 20.49 -8.13 17.01
CA LEU A 166 21.93 -7.97 17.17
C LEU A 166 22.74 -9.04 16.43
N THR A 167 22.23 -10.27 16.32
CA THR A 167 22.93 -11.37 15.62
C THR A 167 22.09 -12.02 14.53
N ALA A 168 21.05 -12.78 14.87
CA ALA A 168 20.24 -13.53 13.91
C ALA A 168 18.75 -13.39 14.21
N GLY A 169 18.04 -12.61 13.41
CA GLY A 169 16.61 -12.36 13.61
C GLY A 169 16.15 -11.07 12.94
N ASP A 170 14.84 -10.91 12.85
CA ASP A 170 14.25 -9.71 12.28
C ASP A 170 14.31 -8.53 13.28
N GLY A 171 14.42 -7.32 12.73
CA GLY A 171 14.22 -6.10 13.49
C GLY A 171 12.83 -6.05 14.11
N GLY A 172 12.70 -5.33 15.21
CA GLY A 172 11.49 -5.25 16.01
C GLY A 172 10.47 -4.25 15.48
N LYS A 173 9.53 -3.87 16.35
CA LYS A 173 8.43 -2.95 16.05
C LYS A 173 8.55 -1.69 16.90
N VAL A 174 8.57 -0.53 16.26
CA VAL A 174 8.51 0.78 16.95
C VAL A 174 7.35 1.58 16.39
N ILE A 175 6.41 1.95 17.25
CA ILE A 175 5.27 2.79 16.88
C ILE A 175 5.35 4.10 17.67
N VAL A 176 5.34 5.21 16.95
CA VAL A 176 5.19 6.56 17.49
C VAL A 176 3.89 7.13 16.94
N TRP A 177 2.87 7.19 17.78
CA TRP A 177 1.49 7.44 17.37
C TRP A 177 0.83 8.58 18.15
N ALA A 178 -0.01 9.35 17.48
CA ALA A 178 -1.03 10.18 18.10
C ALA A 178 -2.28 10.32 17.22
N ASP A 179 -3.46 10.36 17.83
CA ASP A 179 -4.74 10.64 17.16
C ASP A 179 -4.87 12.07 16.65
N HIS A 180 -3.95 12.96 17.03
CA HIS A 180 -3.93 14.32 16.52
C HIS A 180 -2.52 14.75 16.09
N THR A 181 -1.56 14.95 17.01
CA THR A 181 -0.23 15.50 16.64
C THR A 181 0.92 14.57 17.01
N THR A 182 1.75 14.22 16.03
CA THR A 182 3.05 13.58 16.27
C THR A 182 4.17 14.46 15.76
N ARG A 183 5.17 14.71 16.60
CA ARG A 183 6.43 15.35 16.25
C ARG A 183 7.58 14.40 16.56
N ALA A 184 8.27 13.92 15.54
CA ALA A 184 9.32 12.91 15.66
C ALA A 184 10.66 13.39 15.10
N TYR A 185 11.55 13.78 16.01
CA TYR A 185 12.88 14.31 15.70
C TYR A 185 14.02 13.41 16.18
N GLY A 186 13.74 12.45 17.07
CA GLY A 186 14.72 11.52 17.60
C GLY A 186 15.10 10.40 16.64
N ALA A 187 16.13 9.64 17.01
CA ALA A 187 16.59 8.49 16.24
C ALA A 187 15.78 7.22 16.57
N ILE A 188 15.38 6.48 15.55
CA ILE A 188 14.67 5.21 15.67
C ILE A 188 15.40 4.16 14.84
N SER A 189 15.66 2.98 15.41
CA SER A 189 16.19 1.84 14.66
C SER A 189 15.44 0.54 14.95
N ALA A 190 15.27 -0.27 13.91
CA ALA A 190 14.74 -1.63 13.99
C ALA A 190 15.43 -2.48 12.92
N ARG A 191 16.75 -2.64 13.03
CA ARG A 191 17.57 -3.32 12.02
C ARG A 191 17.46 -4.84 12.11
N GLY A 192 17.60 -5.50 10.96
CA GLY A 192 17.79 -6.95 10.89
C GLY A 192 19.15 -7.39 11.43
N GLY A 193 19.26 -8.65 11.82
CA GLY A 193 20.46 -9.22 12.44
C GLY A 193 21.67 -9.24 11.49
N ASN A 194 22.87 -9.13 12.07
CA ASN A 194 24.14 -9.13 11.34
C ASN A 194 24.48 -10.44 10.63
N ILE A 195 23.76 -11.54 10.91
CA ILE A 195 23.94 -12.86 10.27
C ILE A 195 22.74 -13.20 9.38
N SER A 196 21.53 -12.86 9.83
CA SER A 196 20.28 -13.10 9.11
C SER A 196 19.14 -12.25 9.68
N GLY A 197 18.07 -12.13 8.89
CA GLY A 197 16.83 -11.47 9.28
C GLY A 197 16.56 -10.19 8.49
N ASN A 198 15.31 -9.78 8.45
CA ASN A 198 14.85 -8.58 7.77
C ASN A 198 14.86 -7.37 8.72
N GLY A 199 14.82 -6.17 8.15
CA GLY A 199 14.50 -4.98 8.91
C GLY A 199 13.09 -5.04 9.49
N GLY A 200 12.87 -4.31 10.57
CA GLY A 200 11.63 -4.28 11.32
C GLY A 200 10.60 -3.27 10.80
N LEU A 201 9.63 -2.97 11.64
CA LEU A 201 8.56 -2.00 11.36
C LEU A 201 8.77 -0.75 12.20
N VAL A 202 8.80 0.41 11.54
CA VAL A 202 8.71 1.72 12.20
C VAL A 202 7.51 2.48 11.67
N GLU A 203 6.67 2.98 12.58
CA GLU A 203 5.59 3.89 12.26
C GLU A 203 5.78 5.22 12.99
N THR A 204 5.66 6.32 12.26
CA THR A 204 5.61 7.69 12.82
C THR A 204 4.39 8.39 12.25
N SER A 205 3.30 8.41 13.01
CA SER A 205 1.99 8.83 12.51
C SER A 205 1.30 9.78 13.47
N GLY A 206 0.66 10.80 12.91
CA GLY A 206 -0.16 11.77 13.64
C GLY A 206 -1.37 12.08 12.79
N LYS A 207 -2.55 11.56 13.15
CA LYS A 207 -3.74 11.55 12.29
C LYS A 207 -4.21 12.90 11.76
N ILE A 208 -3.80 14.00 12.39
CA ILE A 208 -4.13 15.37 11.96
C ILE A 208 -2.87 16.10 11.53
N PHE A 209 -1.80 16.04 12.31
CA PHE A 209 -0.54 16.68 12.00
C PHE A 209 0.64 15.77 12.31
N LEU A 210 1.59 15.74 11.38
CA LEU A 210 2.82 14.98 11.47
C LEU A 210 3.99 15.85 11.06
N ASP A 211 5.02 15.85 11.91
CA ASP A 211 6.31 16.46 11.63
C ASP A 211 7.40 15.43 11.92
N VAL A 212 8.21 15.13 10.90
CA VAL A 212 9.30 14.16 10.98
C VAL A 212 10.55 14.76 10.33
N SER A 213 11.66 14.74 11.06
CA SER A 213 12.93 15.31 10.58
C SER A 213 14.06 14.28 10.44
N ARG A 214 13.79 12.99 10.70
CA ARG A 214 14.78 11.92 10.62
C ARG A 214 14.19 10.66 10.03
N THR A 215 14.94 10.05 9.12
CA THR A 215 14.65 8.73 8.57
C THR A 215 14.96 7.65 9.62
N PRO A 216 14.06 6.69 9.88
CA PRO A 216 14.37 5.54 10.73
C PRO A 216 15.32 4.55 10.04
N ASP A 217 16.18 3.90 10.83
CA ASP A 217 17.05 2.84 10.33
C ASP A 217 16.39 1.47 10.49
N VAL A 218 15.78 1.01 9.40
CA VAL A 218 15.19 -0.33 9.28
C VAL A 218 16.00 -1.20 8.30
N THR A 219 17.30 -0.96 8.17
CA THR A 219 18.15 -1.69 7.22
C THR A 219 18.34 -3.16 7.61
N SER A 220 18.74 -3.98 6.63
CA SER A 220 19.23 -5.34 6.87
C SER A 220 20.40 -5.66 5.94
N ALA A 221 21.44 -6.32 6.48
CA ALA A 221 22.61 -6.74 5.73
C ALA A 221 22.39 -8.04 4.92
N HIS A 222 21.48 -8.91 5.37
CA HIS A 222 21.30 -10.27 4.85
C HIS A 222 19.84 -10.63 4.54
N GLY A 223 18.92 -9.70 4.73
CA GLY A 223 17.51 -9.83 4.40
C GLY A 223 17.01 -8.61 3.64
N ARG A 224 15.68 -8.46 3.59
CA ARG A 224 15.04 -7.24 3.09
C ARG A 224 15.12 -6.16 4.16
N GLY A 225 15.25 -4.89 3.77
CA GLY A 225 15.00 -3.82 4.72
C GLY A 225 13.53 -3.79 5.14
N GLY A 226 13.27 -3.06 6.22
CA GLY A 226 11.99 -3.01 6.87
C GLY A 226 11.02 -2.02 6.23
N LEU A 227 9.97 -1.71 6.97
CA LEU A 227 8.92 -0.78 6.56
C LEU A 227 8.96 0.48 7.41
N TRP A 228 8.92 1.64 6.75
CA TRP A 228 8.58 2.90 7.39
C TRP A 228 7.18 3.35 6.96
N LEU A 229 6.28 3.49 7.93
CA LEU A 229 4.90 3.95 7.75
C LEU A 229 4.73 5.38 8.29
N LEU A 230 4.06 6.21 7.49
CA LEU A 230 3.65 7.58 7.80
C LEU A 230 2.15 7.69 7.52
N ASP A 231 1.35 8.22 8.46
CA ASP A 231 -0.10 8.34 8.29
C ASP A 231 -0.67 9.66 8.87
N PRO A 232 -0.48 10.81 8.19
CA PRO A 232 -1.15 12.08 8.53
C PRO A 232 -2.54 12.23 7.90
N ASN A 233 -3.18 13.41 8.02
CA ASN A 233 -4.45 13.63 7.31
C ASN A 233 -4.28 14.04 5.85
N ASP A 234 -3.44 15.03 5.55
CA ASP A 234 -2.97 15.34 4.20
C ASP A 234 -1.44 15.30 4.23
N LEU A 235 -0.80 14.96 3.11
CA LEU A 235 0.65 14.99 2.99
C LEU A 235 1.13 15.55 1.65
N GLU A 236 2.10 16.47 1.72
CA GLU A 236 2.85 16.97 0.58
C GLU A 236 4.31 16.50 0.64
N ILE A 237 4.77 15.84 -0.42
CA ILE A 237 6.17 15.49 -0.62
C ILE A 237 6.85 16.68 -1.29
N VAL A 238 7.79 17.29 -0.59
CA VAL A 238 8.49 18.53 -0.98
C VAL A 238 9.98 18.28 -1.18
N ALA A 239 10.69 19.28 -1.72
CA ALA A 239 12.16 19.23 -1.79
C ALA A 239 12.74 19.06 -0.37
N GLY A 240 13.91 18.41 -0.23
CA GLY A 240 14.43 18.05 1.10
C GLY A 240 14.67 19.23 2.07
N SER A 241 14.99 20.41 1.54
CA SER A 241 15.09 21.66 2.32
C SER A 241 13.78 22.48 2.36
N GLY A 242 12.70 21.94 1.77
CA GLY A 242 11.43 22.61 1.54
C GLY A 242 10.37 22.38 2.61
N SER A 243 10.66 21.60 3.66
CA SER A 243 9.74 21.34 4.77
C SER A 243 9.56 22.60 5.63
N ALA A 244 8.70 23.52 5.21
CA ALA A 244 8.48 24.82 5.84
C ALA A 244 7.67 24.71 7.16
N ASN A 245 7.03 23.56 7.40
CA ASN A 245 6.16 23.32 8.55
C ASN A 245 6.83 22.53 9.70
N ILE A 246 8.16 22.34 9.67
CA ILE A 246 8.91 21.68 10.75
C ILE A 246 9.21 22.69 11.86
N PHE A 247 8.55 22.57 13.02
CA PHE A 247 8.78 23.45 14.17
C PHE A 247 9.40 22.70 15.36
N ASN A 248 10.73 22.75 15.46
CA ASN A 248 11.48 22.16 16.58
C ASN A 248 11.54 23.13 17.79
N GLY A 249 10.38 23.45 18.38
CA GLY A 249 10.28 24.37 19.51
C GLY A 249 8.99 24.23 20.33
N ALA A 250 8.95 24.84 21.52
CA ALA A 250 7.75 24.86 22.36
C ALA A 250 6.69 25.84 21.80
N PRO A 251 5.37 25.56 21.94
CA PRO A 251 4.75 24.40 22.60
C PRO A 251 4.81 23.09 21.80
N PHE A 252 5.25 22.01 22.47
CA PHE A 252 5.52 20.70 21.83
C PHE A 252 4.27 19.88 21.44
N PHE A 253 3.08 20.21 21.95
CA PHE A 253 1.86 19.40 21.82
C PHE A 253 0.69 20.11 21.11
N THR A 254 0.94 21.08 20.23
CA THR A 254 -0.12 21.86 19.55
C THR A 254 0.07 21.86 18.04
N THR A 255 -1.03 21.76 17.28
CA THR A 255 -1.06 21.83 15.80
C THR A 255 -1.37 23.25 15.29
N THR A 256 -1.03 23.54 14.04
CA THR A 256 -1.47 24.73 13.28
C THR A 256 -2.56 24.43 12.22
N ASN A 257 -2.98 23.16 12.07
CA ASN A 257 -3.95 22.67 11.06
C ASN A 257 -3.49 22.78 9.59
N ASP A 258 -2.18 22.76 9.33
CA ASP A 258 -1.62 22.75 7.96
C ASP A 258 -1.29 21.34 7.46
N THR A 259 -1.12 21.18 6.14
CA THR A 259 -0.73 19.90 5.51
C THR A 259 0.63 19.44 6.01
N ALA A 260 0.75 18.15 6.34
CA ALA A 260 2.04 17.59 6.73
C ALA A 260 2.98 17.63 5.52
N GLN A 261 4.24 17.99 5.75
CA GLN A 261 5.26 18.02 4.71
C GLN A 261 6.38 17.05 5.04
N ILE A 262 6.83 16.32 4.02
CA ILE A 262 8.01 15.45 4.13
C ILE A 262 8.99 15.76 3.00
N GLY A 263 10.26 15.91 3.39
CA GLY A 263 11.35 16.11 2.45
C GLY A 263 11.64 14.83 1.68
N VAL A 264 11.83 14.95 0.37
CA VAL A 264 12.20 13.82 -0.49
C VAL A 264 13.54 13.19 -0.12
N ASP A 265 14.44 13.93 0.52
CA ASP A 265 15.70 13.43 1.09
C ASP A 265 15.47 12.37 2.17
N LEU A 266 14.45 12.53 3.02
CA LEU A 266 14.10 11.53 4.03
C LEU A 266 13.56 10.24 3.41
N ILE A 267 12.68 10.37 2.42
CA ILE A 267 12.09 9.24 1.68
C ILE A 267 13.18 8.49 0.92
N THR A 268 13.98 9.21 0.12
CA THR A 268 15.07 8.61 -0.66
C THR A 268 16.11 7.98 0.25
N SER A 269 16.50 8.61 1.36
CA SER A 269 17.42 7.99 2.33
C SER A 269 16.88 6.66 2.88
N ALA A 270 15.58 6.56 3.13
CA ALA A 270 14.95 5.32 3.60
C ALA A 270 15.03 4.23 2.51
N LEU A 271 14.57 4.57 1.30
CA LEU A 271 14.55 3.68 0.15
C LEU A 271 15.97 3.21 -0.23
N THR A 272 16.96 4.10 -0.27
CA THR A 272 18.36 3.74 -0.56
C THR A 272 19.01 2.91 0.54
N GLY A 273 18.49 3.01 1.78
CA GLY A 273 18.83 2.12 2.89
C GLY A 273 18.26 0.70 2.75
N GLY A 274 17.40 0.45 1.75
CA GLY A 274 16.73 -0.83 1.52
C GLY A 274 15.36 -0.94 2.18
N ALA A 275 14.83 0.14 2.76
CA ALA A 275 13.49 0.15 3.34
C ALA A 275 12.42 0.22 2.24
N SER A 276 11.22 -0.29 2.54
CA SER A 276 10.01 0.15 1.86
C SER A 276 9.37 1.30 2.63
N VAL A 277 8.81 2.27 1.93
CA VAL A 277 8.14 3.44 2.52
C VAL A 277 6.67 3.37 2.13
N THR A 278 5.79 3.50 3.12
CA THR A 278 4.35 3.69 2.88
C THR A 278 3.91 5.00 3.52
N ILE A 279 3.29 5.84 2.72
CA ILE A 279 2.64 7.05 3.15
C ILE A 279 1.14 6.83 2.95
N ALA A 280 0.41 6.76 4.05
CA ALA A 280 -1.04 6.71 4.07
C ALA A 280 -1.59 8.08 4.48
N THR A 281 -2.88 8.30 4.21
CA THR A 281 -3.61 9.40 4.85
C THR A 281 -4.93 8.92 5.41
N GLY A 282 -5.31 9.51 6.54
CA GLY A 282 -6.59 9.25 7.19
C GLY A 282 -7.78 9.93 6.50
N THR A 283 -9.00 9.50 6.88
CA THR A 283 -10.26 10.20 6.55
C THR A 283 -10.17 11.67 6.92
N SER A 284 -10.88 12.57 6.21
CA SER A 284 -11.04 13.98 6.60
C SER A 284 -11.24 14.09 8.11
N GLY A 285 -10.26 14.66 8.81
CA GLY A 285 -10.27 14.71 10.26
C GLY A 285 -11.37 15.65 10.77
N SER A 286 -11.26 16.07 12.03
CA SER A 286 -12.03 17.23 12.51
C SER A 286 -11.52 18.58 11.96
N ASN A 287 -10.50 18.55 11.09
CA ASN A 287 -9.91 19.69 10.40
C ASN A 287 -10.47 19.82 8.96
N ALA A 288 -10.06 20.84 8.23
CA ALA A 288 -10.54 21.10 6.86
C ALA A 288 -9.82 20.29 5.76
N GLN A 289 -8.99 19.32 6.16
CA GLN A 289 -8.17 18.49 5.27
C GLN A 289 -8.95 17.28 4.80
N SER A 290 -8.57 16.74 3.66
CA SER A 290 -9.45 15.85 2.91
C SER A 290 -8.93 14.42 2.69
N GLY A 291 -7.69 14.14 3.06
CA GLY A 291 -7.08 12.85 2.77
C GLY A 291 -6.23 12.81 1.51
N ASP A 292 -5.63 13.93 1.09
CA ASP A 292 -4.87 13.99 -0.17
C ASP A 292 -3.37 13.77 0.03
N ILE A 293 -2.73 13.15 -0.96
CA ILE A 293 -1.28 13.08 -1.10
C ILE A 293 -0.86 13.84 -2.35
N THR A 294 0.07 14.79 -2.20
CA THR A 294 0.66 15.54 -3.33
C THR A 294 2.16 15.32 -3.43
N VAL A 295 2.67 15.03 -4.62
CA VAL A 295 4.11 14.95 -4.93
C VAL A 295 4.51 16.23 -5.65
N SER A 296 5.18 17.15 -4.94
CA SER A 296 5.59 18.47 -5.45
C SER A 296 7.08 18.54 -5.78
N ALA A 297 7.83 17.46 -5.56
CA ALA A 297 9.26 17.40 -5.84
C ALA A 297 9.66 16.02 -6.38
N PRO A 298 10.74 15.94 -7.18
CA PRO A 298 11.12 14.70 -7.83
C PRO A 298 11.64 13.67 -6.81
N ILE A 299 11.11 12.45 -6.87
CA ILE A 299 11.61 11.29 -6.13
C ILE A 299 12.46 10.46 -7.08
N ASP A 300 13.77 10.59 -6.97
CA ASP A 300 14.77 9.84 -7.74
C ASP A 300 15.33 8.70 -6.88
N TYR A 301 14.88 7.48 -7.16
CA TYR A 301 15.32 6.27 -6.47
C TYR A 301 16.53 5.67 -7.19
N ASN A 302 17.71 5.78 -6.56
CA ASN A 302 18.96 5.16 -7.02
C ASN A 302 19.49 4.24 -5.90
N GLY A 303 18.68 3.25 -5.53
CA GLY A 303 18.86 2.44 -4.33
C GLY A 303 19.50 1.09 -4.60
N LYS A 304 19.14 0.10 -3.77
CA LYS A 304 19.59 -1.29 -3.92
C LYS A 304 18.42 -2.23 -3.75
N GLY A 305 18.39 -3.28 -4.57
CA GLY A 305 17.44 -4.37 -4.41
C GLY A 305 16.03 -3.99 -4.87
N THR A 306 15.03 -4.57 -4.20
CA THR A 306 13.62 -4.45 -4.59
C THR A 306 12.83 -3.83 -3.45
N ASN A 307 12.70 -2.50 -3.51
CA ASN A 307 11.99 -1.72 -2.49
C ASN A 307 10.62 -1.29 -3.02
N SER A 308 9.76 -0.81 -2.13
CA SER A 308 8.43 -0.33 -2.51
C SER A 308 8.18 1.08 -1.98
N LEU A 309 7.64 1.94 -2.83
CA LEU A 309 7.03 3.20 -2.44
C LEU A 309 5.51 3.06 -2.58
N GLY A 310 4.81 3.13 -1.44
CA GLY A 310 3.36 3.11 -1.38
C GLY A 310 2.80 4.48 -1.02
N LEU A 311 1.91 5.02 -1.85
CA LEU A 311 1.09 6.19 -1.54
C LEU A 311 -0.36 5.73 -1.44
N SER A 312 -0.98 5.89 -0.27
CA SER A 312 -2.35 5.47 0.02
C SER A 312 -3.16 6.67 0.50
N ALA A 313 -3.78 7.40 -0.43
CA ALA A 313 -4.60 8.56 -0.11
C ALA A 313 -6.04 8.13 0.24
N HIS A 314 -6.63 8.79 1.25
CA HIS A 314 -8.06 8.65 1.49
C HIS A 314 -8.88 9.23 0.33
N ARG A 315 -8.39 10.29 -0.32
CA ARG A 315 -9.05 10.90 -1.48
C ARG A 315 -8.14 10.94 -2.70
N HIS A 316 -7.40 12.02 -2.98
CA HIS A 316 -6.63 12.16 -4.22
C HIS A 316 -5.14 11.85 -4.04
N ILE A 317 -4.52 11.33 -5.10
CA ILE A 317 -3.06 11.34 -5.26
C ILE A 317 -2.74 12.24 -6.46
N VAL A 318 -1.99 13.31 -6.23
CA VAL A 318 -1.61 14.27 -7.27
C VAL A 318 -0.10 14.28 -7.46
N ILE A 319 0.36 13.83 -8.63
CA ILE A 319 1.77 13.75 -9.00
C ILE A 319 2.15 14.97 -9.84
N ASN A 320 2.63 16.02 -9.18
CA ASN A 320 3.12 17.26 -9.81
C ASN A 320 4.61 17.24 -10.12
N ASP A 321 5.34 16.19 -9.73
CA ASP A 321 6.72 15.97 -10.14
C ASP A 321 7.07 14.49 -10.31
N ASN A 322 8.23 14.21 -10.92
CA ASN A 322 8.59 12.87 -11.34
C ASN A 322 8.84 11.92 -10.16
N ILE A 323 8.34 10.69 -10.25
CA ILE A 323 8.82 9.55 -9.45
C ILE A 323 9.55 8.65 -10.43
N TYR A 324 10.86 8.46 -10.28
CA TYR A 324 11.66 7.75 -11.26
C TYR A 324 12.91 7.15 -10.62
N ASP A 325 13.63 6.42 -11.44
CA ASP A 325 14.92 5.81 -11.13
C ASP A 325 15.85 6.20 -12.29
N SER A 326 16.86 7.02 -11.99
CA SER A 326 17.84 7.46 -12.98
C SER A 326 19.04 6.53 -13.14
N ASP A 327 19.21 5.58 -12.22
CA ASP A 327 20.24 4.54 -12.24
C ASP A 327 19.62 3.16 -11.99
N ALA A 328 18.88 2.66 -12.97
CA ALA A 328 18.18 1.36 -12.89
C ALA A 328 19.12 0.12 -12.89
N SER A 329 20.40 0.30 -12.57
CA SER A 329 21.42 -0.74 -12.63
C SER A 329 21.52 -1.52 -11.31
N GLY A 330 20.72 -2.59 -11.22
CA GLY A 330 20.80 -3.55 -10.11
C GLY A 330 19.78 -3.34 -9.00
N ASP A 331 18.84 -2.44 -9.20
CA ASP A 331 17.68 -2.19 -8.33
C ASP A 331 16.39 -2.02 -9.15
N ARG A 332 15.26 -2.05 -8.44
CA ARG A 332 13.91 -1.81 -8.97
C ARG A 332 13.05 -1.20 -7.88
N LEU A 333 12.21 -0.24 -8.23
CA LEU A 333 11.22 0.35 -7.33
C LEU A 333 9.81 -0.16 -7.66
N ASN A 334 9.19 -0.94 -6.79
CA ASN A 334 7.76 -1.17 -6.91
C ASN A 334 7.00 0.08 -6.45
N ILE A 335 6.02 0.53 -7.22
CA ILE A 335 5.21 1.69 -6.86
C ILE A 335 3.75 1.25 -6.75
N SER A 336 3.12 1.56 -5.62
CA SER A 336 1.68 1.37 -5.43
C SER A 336 1.02 2.71 -5.10
N LEU A 337 0.06 3.12 -5.93
CA LEU A 337 -0.72 4.34 -5.77
C LEU A 337 -2.18 3.95 -5.50
N PHE A 338 -2.67 4.20 -4.30
CA PHE A 338 -4.04 3.87 -3.89
C PHE A 338 -4.76 5.15 -3.48
N ALA A 339 -5.55 5.71 -4.38
CA ALA A 339 -6.51 6.77 -4.08
C ALA A 339 -7.84 6.15 -3.65
N ASP A 340 -8.72 6.94 -3.03
CA ASP A 340 -10.02 6.46 -2.53
C ASP A 340 -9.89 5.27 -1.57
N SER A 341 -8.98 5.32 -0.59
CA SER A 341 -8.74 4.19 0.31
C SER A 341 -9.95 3.79 1.16
N ALA A 342 -10.98 4.64 1.25
CA ALA A 342 -12.26 4.35 1.89
C ALA A 342 -13.31 3.73 0.94
N ALA A 343 -12.99 3.59 -0.36
CA ALA A 343 -13.91 3.13 -1.41
C ALA A 343 -15.23 3.92 -1.42
N GLY A 344 -15.15 5.25 -1.23
CA GLY A 344 -16.29 6.15 -1.20
C GLY A 344 -16.73 6.63 -2.57
N GLY A 345 -16.03 6.22 -3.64
CA GLY A 345 -16.25 6.67 -5.01
C GLY A 345 -15.67 8.05 -5.28
N THR A 346 -14.75 8.52 -4.42
CA THR A 346 -14.07 9.81 -4.55
C THR A 346 -12.58 9.64 -4.36
N GLY A 347 -11.82 9.77 -5.43
CA GLY A 347 -10.36 9.71 -5.36
C GLY A 347 -9.77 9.40 -6.70
N THR A 348 -9.07 10.39 -7.22
CA THR A 348 -8.42 10.36 -8.53
C THR A 348 -6.92 10.27 -8.32
N ILE A 349 -6.26 9.42 -9.10
CA ILE A 349 -4.81 9.48 -9.29
C ILE A 349 -4.55 10.36 -10.50
N THR A 350 -3.90 11.50 -10.32
CA THR A 350 -3.53 12.41 -11.41
C THR A 350 -2.02 12.43 -11.60
N VAL A 351 -1.55 12.19 -12.81
CA VAL A 351 -0.15 12.45 -13.21
C VAL A 351 -0.13 13.68 -14.09
N ALA A 352 0.46 14.77 -13.61
CA ALA A 352 0.44 16.05 -14.30
C ALA A 352 1.18 16.03 -15.64
N ALA A 353 0.80 16.94 -16.55
CA ALA A 353 1.40 17.03 -17.87
C ALA A 353 2.93 17.16 -17.83
N GLY A 354 3.62 16.34 -18.61
CA GLY A 354 5.09 16.30 -18.68
C GLY A 354 5.77 15.65 -17.47
N LYS A 355 5.02 15.06 -16.53
CA LYS A 355 5.55 14.31 -15.40
C LYS A 355 5.48 12.81 -15.64
N THR A 356 6.28 12.05 -14.90
CA THR A 356 6.37 10.60 -15.05
C THR A 356 6.35 9.86 -13.71
N VAL A 357 5.74 8.67 -13.71
CA VAL A 357 5.91 7.64 -12.69
C VAL A 357 6.59 6.45 -13.36
N ALA A 358 7.90 6.30 -13.14
CA ALA A 358 8.74 5.26 -13.70
C ALA A 358 9.35 4.38 -12.60
N THR A 359 9.21 3.06 -12.73
CA THR A 359 9.58 2.12 -11.65
C THR A 359 11.01 1.56 -11.74
N GLY A 360 11.78 1.93 -12.77
CA GLY A 360 13.07 1.28 -13.06
C GLY A 360 12.93 -0.22 -13.42
N GLY A 361 11.71 -0.68 -13.75
CA GLY A 361 11.41 -2.09 -14.02
C GLY A 361 10.79 -2.84 -12.83
N GLY A 362 10.42 -2.15 -11.74
CA GLY A 362 9.51 -2.66 -10.72
C GLY A 362 8.04 -2.68 -11.16
N ALA A 363 7.19 -3.40 -10.42
CA ALA A 363 5.75 -3.42 -10.71
C ALA A 363 5.09 -2.08 -10.37
N LEU A 364 4.08 -1.69 -11.15
CA LEU A 364 3.28 -0.50 -10.92
C LEU A 364 1.82 -0.91 -10.66
N SER A 365 1.25 -0.50 -9.54
CA SER A 365 -0.13 -0.83 -9.17
C SER A 365 -0.90 0.43 -8.80
N LEU A 366 -2.05 0.64 -9.42
CA LEU A 366 -2.95 1.75 -9.17
C LEU A 366 -4.32 1.22 -8.70
N SER A 367 -4.92 1.85 -7.70
CA SER A 367 -6.32 1.66 -7.33
C SER A 367 -6.93 3.03 -7.07
N ALA A 368 -8.05 3.35 -7.70
CA ALA A 368 -8.69 4.66 -7.59
C ALA A 368 -10.15 4.61 -8.03
N ALA A 369 -10.93 5.64 -7.73
CA ALA A 369 -12.22 5.85 -8.36
C ALA A 369 -12.01 6.22 -9.85
N ASP A 370 -10.99 7.04 -10.14
CA ASP A 370 -10.58 7.39 -11.50
C ASP A 370 -9.06 7.60 -11.63
N VAL A 371 -8.53 7.52 -12.85
CA VAL A 371 -7.11 7.78 -13.14
C VAL A 371 -7.05 8.80 -14.27
N ASP A 372 -6.44 9.96 -14.01
CA ASP A 372 -6.21 11.04 -14.99
C ASP A 372 -4.74 11.10 -15.39
N LEU A 373 -4.41 10.63 -16.59
CA LEU A 373 -3.02 10.59 -17.09
C LEU A 373 -2.74 11.66 -18.12
N GLN A 374 -2.29 12.83 -17.66
CA GLN A 374 -1.72 13.88 -18.51
C GLN A 374 -0.20 13.70 -18.72
N GLY A 375 0.46 13.06 -17.75
CA GLY A 375 1.83 12.56 -17.82
C GLY A 375 1.89 11.05 -18.03
N THR A 376 3.06 10.45 -17.86
CA THR A 376 3.31 9.05 -18.25
C THR A 376 3.47 8.08 -17.07
N LEU A 377 3.04 6.83 -17.27
CA LEU A 377 3.35 5.69 -16.42
C LEU A 377 4.34 4.77 -17.16
N ASN A 378 5.41 4.32 -16.50
CA ASN A 378 6.39 3.43 -17.11
C ASN A 378 6.86 2.34 -16.14
N SER A 379 6.42 1.10 -16.39
CA SER A 379 6.87 -0.07 -15.63
C SER A 379 7.91 -0.93 -16.37
N GLY A 380 8.37 -0.49 -17.55
CA GLY A 380 9.28 -1.24 -18.41
C GLY A 380 8.76 -2.66 -18.70
N ALA A 381 9.57 -3.67 -18.39
CA ALA A 381 9.23 -5.09 -18.57
C ALA A 381 8.33 -5.66 -17.44
N ALA A 382 8.12 -4.92 -16.36
CA ALA A 382 7.18 -5.31 -15.32
C ALA A 382 5.76 -4.91 -15.71
N ARG A 383 4.79 -5.48 -14.98
CA ARG A 383 3.37 -5.26 -15.20
C ARG A 383 2.91 -3.94 -14.58
N THR A 384 2.04 -3.23 -15.30
CA THR A 384 1.19 -2.19 -14.72
C THR A 384 -0.21 -2.77 -14.46
N SER A 385 -0.78 -2.52 -13.29
CA SER A 385 -2.16 -2.92 -12.97
C SER A 385 -2.97 -1.73 -12.49
N ILE A 386 -4.18 -1.56 -13.04
CA ILE A 386 -5.11 -0.49 -12.67
C ILE A 386 -6.40 -1.13 -12.19
N PHE A 387 -6.80 -0.82 -10.97
CA PHE A 387 -8.00 -1.31 -10.31
C PHE A 387 -8.96 -0.14 -10.02
N VAL A 388 -10.25 -0.45 -9.97
CA VAL A 388 -11.28 0.50 -9.51
C VAL A 388 -11.50 0.25 -8.04
N SER A 389 -11.42 1.29 -7.22
CA SER A 389 -11.47 1.21 -5.74
C SER A 389 -12.85 0.79 -5.20
N ASP A 390 -13.92 1.21 -5.86
CA ASP A 390 -15.31 1.11 -5.38
C ASP A 390 -16.14 0.05 -6.12
N GLY A 391 -15.51 -0.72 -7.02
CA GLY A 391 -16.19 -1.69 -7.87
C GLY A 391 -17.00 -1.07 -9.01
N GLY A 392 -16.78 0.22 -9.31
CA GLY A 392 -17.41 0.93 -10.42
C GLY A 392 -17.13 0.34 -11.81
N THR A 393 -17.88 0.84 -12.79
CA THR A 393 -17.72 0.51 -14.22
C THR A 393 -16.44 1.15 -14.78
N VAL A 394 -15.75 0.47 -15.69
CA VAL A 394 -14.56 0.99 -16.40
C VAL A 394 -14.90 1.30 -17.85
N GLY A 395 -14.56 2.51 -18.31
CA GLY A 395 -14.56 2.88 -19.72
C GLY A 395 -13.15 2.98 -20.30
N LEU A 396 -12.93 2.35 -21.46
CA LEU A 396 -11.69 2.39 -22.22
C LEU A 396 -11.93 3.02 -23.58
N GLY A 397 -11.33 4.18 -23.81
CA GLY A 397 -11.49 4.98 -25.02
C GLY A 397 -12.55 6.08 -24.87
N SER A 398 -12.49 7.05 -25.78
CA SER A 398 -13.18 8.34 -25.64
C SER A 398 -14.71 8.27 -25.68
N GLY A 399 -15.27 7.21 -26.28
CA GLY A 399 -16.73 7.01 -26.36
C GLY A 399 -17.30 6.03 -25.32
N ALA A 400 -16.46 5.36 -24.53
CA ALA A 400 -16.84 4.16 -23.80
C ALA A 400 -17.98 4.33 -22.78
N CYS A 401 -18.14 5.55 -22.27
CA CYS A 401 -19.11 5.92 -21.23
C CYS A 401 -20.17 6.92 -21.71
N ALA A 402 -20.13 7.34 -22.97
CA ALA A 402 -20.98 8.43 -23.48
C ALA A 402 -22.49 8.14 -23.40
N HIS A 403 -22.88 6.85 -23.37
CA HIS A 403 -24.27 6.39 -23.28
C HIS A 403 -24.67 5.89 -21.88
N ILE A 404 -23.79 6.01 -20.88
CA ILE A 404 -24.10 5.64 -19.50
C ILE A 404 -24.54 6.89 -18.75
N ALA A 405 -25.79 6.88 -18.26
CA ALA A 405 -26.28 7.96 -17.44
C ALA A 405 -25.45 8.06 -16.15
N GLY A 406 -24.81 9.21 -15.92
CA GLY A 406 -23.87 9.39 -14.80
C GLY A 406 -22.41 9.03 -15.12
N GLY A 407 -22.10 8.55 -16.34
CA GLY A 407 -20.74 8.17 -16.74
C GLY A 407 -20.32 6.77 -16.27
N CYS A 408 -19.04 6.43 -16.46
CA CYS A 408 -18.42 5.28 -15.82
C CYS A 408 -17.90 5.68 -14.43
N GLY A 409 -17.48 4.70 -13.63
CA GLY A 409 -16.68 4.99 -12.43
C GLY A 409 -15.31 5.50 -12.84
N MET A 410 -14.53 4.62 -13.49
CA MET A 410 -13.21 4.96 -14.04
C MET A 410 -13.27 5.12 -15.56
N THR A 411 -12.53 6.09 -16.10
CA THR A 411 -12.32 6.27 -17.54
C THR A 411 -10.84 6.34 -17.89
N LEU A 412 -10.42 5.54 -18.86
CA LEU A 412 -9.09 5.63 -19.48
C LEU A 412 -9.28 5.86 -20.98
N SER A 413 -9.10 7.10 -21.42
CA SER A 413 -9.17 7.46 -22.83
C SER A 413 -8.01 6.87 -23.65
N GLY A 414 -8.12 6.90 -24.98
CA GLY A 414 -7.02 6.47 -25.86
C GLY A 414 -5.73 7.26 -25.60
N ALA A 415 -5.83 8.58 -25.37
CA ALA A 415 -4.71 9.43 -25.02
C ALA A 415 -4.03 9.01 -23.70
N GLU A 416 -4.80 8.59 -22.71
CA GLU A 416 -4.27 8.10 -21.44
C GLU A 416 -3.62 6.73 -21.59
N LEU A 417 -4.16 5.84 -22.43
CA LEU A 417 -3.51 4.57 -22.75
C LEU A 417 -2.16 4.77 -23.46
N GLN A 418 -2.02 5.79 -24.33
CA GLN A 418 -0.73 6.14 -24.97
C GLN A 418 0.34 6.49 -23.94
N ASN A 419 -0.08 7.07 -22.82
CA ASN A 419 0.78 7.49 -21.72
C ASN A 419 1.25 6.32 -20.83
N ILE A 420 0.80 5.09 -21.08
CA ILE A 420 1.22 3.90 -20.33
C ILE A 420 2.23 3.10 -21.14
N SER A 421 3.44 2.95 -20.60
CA SER A 421 4.50 2.09 -21.16
C SER A 421 4.74 0.87 -20.28
N THR A 422 4.35 -0.31 -20.78
CA THR A 422 4.50 -1.59 -20.07
C THR A 422 4.57 -2.76 -21.05
N SER A 423 5.78 -3.25 -21.32
CA SER A 423 5.96 -4.44 -22.17
C SER A 423 5.61 -5.74 -21.44
N GLY A 424 5.62 -5.72 -20.10
CA GLY A 424 5.14 -6.82 -19.25
C GLY A 424 3.62 -7.00 -19.24
N GLY A 425 2.88 -6.02 -19.75
CA GLY A 425 1.42 -6.02 -19.91
C GLY A 425 0.70 -5.09 -18.95
N LEU A 426 -0.50 -4.69 -19.35
CA LEU A 426 -1.42 -3.83 -18.60
C LEU A 426 -2.61 -4.67 -18.14
N ASN A 427 -2.83 -4.74 -16.83
CA ASN A 427 -4.06 -5.27 -16.26
C ASN A 427 -5.03 -4.12 -15.96
N ILE A 428 -6.28 -4.29 -16.35
CA ILE A 428 -7.37 -3.37 -16.01
C ILE A 428 -8.50 -4.15 -15.37
N GLY A 429 -8.81 -3.79 -14.14
CA GLY A 429 -9.91 -4.35 -13.37
C GLY A 429 -9.60 -5.67 -12.66
N SER A 430 -10.61 -6.16 -11.96
CA SER A 430 -10.61 -7.34 -11.11
C SER A 430 -12.01 -7.97 -11.10
N SER A 431 -12.17 -9.11 -10.42
CA SER A 431 -13.49 -9.69 -10.19
C SER A 431 -14.44 -8.81 -9.36
N ALA A 432 -13.94 -7.78 -8.67
CA ALA A 432 -14.76 -6.85 -7.91
C ALA A 432 -15.33 -5.70 -8.77
N ASN A 433 -14.85 -5.53 -10.00
CA ASN A 433 -15.26 -4.44 -10.87
C ASN A 433 -16.64 -4.67 -11.48
N GLY A 434 -17.35 -3.56 -11.71
CA GLY A 434 -18.49 -3.47 -12.60
C GLY A 434 -18.11 -3.71 -14.06
N ALA A 435 -19.01 -3.39 -14.97
CA ALA A 435 -18.81 -3.67 -16.39
C ALA A 435 -17.55 -2.97 -16.94
N VAL A 436 -16.93 -3.56 -17.96
CA VAL A 436 -15.87 -2.92 -18.74
C VAL A 436 -16.39 -2.63 -20.14
N HIS A 437 -16.11 -1.42 -20.60
CA HIS A 437 -16.65 -0.91 -21.82
C HIS A 437 -15.53 -0.36 -22.67
N VAL A 438 -15.44 -0.78 -23.92
CA VAL A 438 -14.34 -0.45 -24.82
C VAL A 438 -14.91 0.17 -26.08
N ASP A 439 -14.35 1.32 -26.48
CA ASP A 439 -14.84 2.11 -27.61
C ASP A 439 -13.71 2.91 -28.25
N GLY A 440 -13.37 2.57 -29.50
CA GLY A 440 -12.48 3.41 -30.32
C GLY A 440 -11.00 3.40 -29.94
N ILE A 441 -10.47 2.32 -29.35
CA ILE A 441 -9.04 2.20 -29.09
C ILE A 441 -8.27 1.95 -30.41
N THR A 442 -7.36 2.84 -30.77
CA THR A 442 -6.51 2.69 -31.95
C THR A 442 -5.25 1.87 -31.64
N SER A 443 -4.54 1.42 -32.68
CA SER A 443 -3.24 0.77 -32.52
C SER A 443 -2.19 1.71 -31.93
N ALA A 444 -2.31 3.03 -32.16
CA ALA A 444 -1.46 4.03 -31.54
C ALA A 444 -1.74 4.14 -30.04
N ASP A 445 -3.02 4.08 -29.63
CA ASP A 445 -3.43 4.15 -28.23
C ASP A 445 -2.82 3.06 -27.36
N SER A 446 -2.63 1.86 -27.92
CA SER A 446 -2.12 0.70 -27.19
C SER A 446 -0.70 0.29 -27.59
N ALA A 447 0.01 1.10 -28.39
CA ALA A 447 1.31 0.73 -28.98
C ALA A 447 2.40 0.43 -27.94
N ASN A 448 2.33 1.07 -26.78
CA ASN A 448 3.31 0.97 -25.69
C ASN A 448 2.98 -0.12 -24.67
N ILE A 449 1.87 -0.85 -24.87
CA ILE A 449 1.36 -1.88 -23.98
C ILE A 449 1.62 -3.23 -24.63
N GLY A 450 2.27 -4.15 -23.90
CA GLY A 450 2.49 -5.53 -24.34
C GLY A 450 1.17 -6.28 -24.50
N ALA A 451 0.71 -6.93 -23.42
CA ALA A 451 -0.62 -7.54 -23.38
C ALA A 451 -1.59 -6.66 -22.59
N ALA A 452 -2.70 -6.26 -23.19
CA ALA A 452 -3.83 -5.68 -22.48
C ALA A 452 -4.71 -6.81 -21.91
N SER A 453 -4.88 -6.84 -20.60
CA SER A 453 -5.70 -7.81 -19.87
C SER A 453 -6.85 -7.11 -19.19
N LEU A 454 -8.08 -7.35 -19.66
CA LEU A 454 -9.30 -6.82 -19.08
C LEU A 454 -9.93 -7.86 -18.17
N PHE A 455 -10.26 -7.50 -16.93
CA PHE A 455 -10.91 -8.42 -16.00
C PHE A 455 -12.07 -7.75 -15.25
N THR A 456 -13.21 -8.41 -15.20
CA THR A 456 -14.42 -7.94 -14.51
C THR A 456 -15.25 -9.09 -13.95
N GLY A 457 -15.90 -8.84 -12.81
CA GLY A 457 -16.96 -9.71 -12.28
C GLY A 457 -18.30 -9.54 -12.99
N SER A 458 -18.37 -8.65 -13.98
CA SER A 458 -19.55 -8.32 -14.77
C SER A 458 -19.31 -8.65 -16.25
N ASN A 459 -19.84 -7.84 -17.17
CA ASN A 459 -19.70 -8.00 -18.62
C ASN A 459 -18.60 -7.10 -19.21
N ILE A 460 -18.01 -7.54 -20.33
CA ILE A 460 -17.15 -6.69 -21.19
C ILE A 460 -17.89 -6.41 -22.51
N SER A 461 -17.87 -5.16 -22.99
CA SER A 461 -18.48 -4.81 -24.27
C SER A 461 -17.56 -3.94 -25.14
N PHE A 462 -17.30 -4.38 -26.37
CA PHE A 462 -16.64 -3.61 -27.43
C PHE A 462 -17.72 -3.03 -28.35
N ARG A 463 -17.79 -1.69 -28.48
CA ARG A 463 -18.96 -1.01 -29.07
C ARG A 463 -18.61 0.33 -29.71
N ASN A 464 -19.56 0.83 -30.51
CA ASN A 464 -19.59 2.10 -31.25
C ASN A 464 -18.47 2.31 -32.28
N ALA A 465 -17.19 2.28 -31.88
CA ALA A 465 -16.04 2.36 -32.78
C ALA A 465 -15.08 1.16 -32.61
N ALA A 466 -14.41 0.81 -33.71
CA ALA A 466 -13.46 -0.29 -33.77
C ALA A 466 -12.33 -0.13 -32.74
N SER A 467 -11.89 -1.25 -32.15
CA SER A 467 -10.83 -1.26 -31.15
C SER A 467 -9.66 -2.17 -31.55
N SER A 468 -8.44 -1.76 -31.21
CA SER A 468 -7.21 -2.43 -31.60
C SER A 468 -6.21 -2.48 -30.45
N PHE A 469 -5.62 -3.65 -30.24
CA PHE A 469 -4.60 -3.90 -29.22
C PHE A 469 -3.38 -4.57 -29.87
N LEU A 470 -2.23 -4.54 -29.22
CA LEU A 470 -1.11 -5.40 -29.63
C LEU A 470 -1.46 -6.87 -29.35
N LYS A 471 -1.84 -7.15 -28.11
CA LYS A 471 -2.39 -8.43 -27.62
C LYS A 471 -3.53 -8.15 -26.66
N LEU A 472 -4.60 -8.94 -26.75
CA LEU A 472 -5.79 -8.78 -25.92
C LEU A 472 -6.13 -10.08 -25.19
N THR A 473 -6.31 -9.97 -23.90
CA THR A 473 -6.95 -10.98 -23.07
C THR A 473 -8.09 -10.34 -22.32
N ALA A 474 -9.29 -10.91 -22.36
CA ALA A 474 -10.48 -10.39 -21.70
C ALA A 474 -11.18 -11.51 -20.92
N PHE A 475 -11.40 -11.29 -19.63
CA PHE A 475 -12.11 -12.21 -18.74
C PHE A 475 -13.31 -11.49 -18.12
N ALA A 476 -14.51 -12.00 -18.41
CA ALA A 476 -15.76 -11.51 -17.86
C ALA A 476 -16.48 -12.69 -17.19
N PHE A 477 -17.17 -12.45 -16.08
CA PHE A 477 -18.03 -13.50 -15.48
C PHE A 477 -19.39 -13.57 -16.16
N ASN A 478 -19.95 -12.43 -16.59
CA ASN A 478 -21.33 -12.36 -17.07
C ASN A 478 -21.47 -12.17 -18.59
N GLY A 479 -20.37 -12.21 -19.34
CA GLY A 479 -20.40 -12.20 -20.80
C GLY A 479 -19.46 -11.21 -21.48
N ILE A 480 -19.19 -11.47 -22.76
CA ILE A 480 -18.44 -10.57 -23.65
C ILE A 480 -19.26 -10.31 -24.90
N SER A 481 -19.39 -9.05 -25.29
CA SER A 481 -20.06 -8.62 -26.53
C SER A 481 -19.13 -7.83 -27.43
N VAL A 482 -19.11 -8.16 -28.71
CA VAL A 482 -18.32 -7.51 -29.76
C VAL A 482 -19.29 -6.97 -30.82
N ALA A 483 -19.58 -5.66 -30.75
CA ALA A 483 -20.52 -4.97 -31.64
C ALA A 483 -19.84 -4.16 -32.75
N THR A 484 -18.51 -4.13 -32.75
CA THR A 484 -17.67 -3.41 -33.72
C THR A 484 -16.44 -4.24 -34.05
N ASP A 485 -15.65 -3.81 -35.04
CA ASP A 485 -14.40 -4.48 -35.35
C ASP A 485 -13.45 -4.48 -34.15
N LEU A 486 -12.76 -5.61 -33.96
CA LEU A 486 -11.82 -5.82 -32.86
C LEU A 486 -10.56 -6.50 -33.40
N SER A 487 -9.39 -5.94 -33.11
CA SER A 487 -8.13 -6.47 -33.65
C SER A 487 -7.04 -6.65 -32.59
N ALA A 488 -6.26 -7.71 -32.73
CA ALA A 488 -4.98 -7.91 -32.05
C ALA A 488 -3.85 -7.93 -33.10
N THR A 489 -3.00 -6.92 -33.09
CA THR A 489 -2.11 -6.60 -34.22
C THR A 489 -0.72 -7.22 -34.13
N GLY A 490 -0.33 -7.74 -32.97
CA GLY A 490 0.96 -8.42 -32.80
C GLY A 490 1.09 -9.69 -33.65
N ALA A 491 2.30 -10.01 -34.08
CA ALA A 491 2.52 -11.22 -34.87
C ALA A 491 2.57 -12.48 -33.99
N GLY A 492 1.97 -13.58 -34.46
CA GLY A 492 1.97 -14.87 -33.75
C GLY A 492 1.41 -14.74 -32.33
N SER A 493 1.97 -15.46 -31.36
CA SER A 493 1.47 -15.47 -29.98
C SER A 493 1.54 -14.11 -29.25
N ALA A 494 2.28 -13.15 -29.81
CA ALA A 494 2.36 -11.78 -29.31
C ALA A 494 1.20 -10.89 -29.80
N GLY A 495 0.31 -11.39 -30.66
CA GLY A 495 -0.98 -10.76 -30.97
C GLY A 495 -2.13 -11.74 -31.03
N SER A 496 -2.14 -12.70 -30.10
CA SER A 496 -3.32 -13.50 -29.83
C SER A 496 -4.42 -12.66 -29.17
N MET A 497 -5.67 -13.09 -29.37
CA MET A 497 -6.87 -12.56 -28.76
C MET A 497 -7.55 -13.68 -27.96
N ILE A 498 -7.68 -13.51 -26.64
CA ILE A 498 -8.31 -14.51 -25.76
C ILE A 498 -9.50 -13.85 -25.08
N LEU A 499 -10.71 -14.30 -25.38
CA LEU A 499 -11.97 -13.75 -24.85
C LEU A 499 -12.70 -14.84 -24.07
N ASN A 500 -12.65 -14.76 -22.75
CA ASN A 500 -13.37 -15.64 -21.85
C ASN A 500 -14.58 -14.94 -21.24
N ALA A 501 -15.75 -15.28 -21.74
CA ALA A 501 -17.03 -14.71 -21.36
C ALA A 501 -17.67 -15.34 -20.11
N ASP A 502 -17.13 -16.45 -19.58
CA ASP A 502 -17.63 -17.20 -18.41
C ASP A 502 -16.45 -17.50 -17.47
N GLY A 503 -15.78 -16.44 -17.03
CA GLY A 503 -14.50 -16.52 -16.30
C GLY A 503 -14.56 -17.24 -14.96
N ASP A 504 -15.73 -17.29 -14.31
CA ASP A 504 -15.95 -18.03 -13.07
C ASP A 504 -16.46 -19.47 -13.30
N ASN A 505 -16.69 -19.85 -14.56
CA ASN A 505 -17.19 -21.16 -15.00
C ASN A 505 -18.52 -21.56 -14.35
N ASN A 506 -19.38 -20.58 -14.05
CA ASN A 506 -20.69 -20.82 -13.46
C ASN A 506 -21.77 -21.14 -14.52
N GLN A 507 -21.42 -21.08 -15.81
CA GLN A 507 -22.28 -21.35 -16.96
C GLN A 507 -23.33 -20.26 -17.21
N SER A 508 -23.07 -19.01 -16.83
CA SER A 508 -23.97 -17.88 -17.07
C SER A 508 -23.49 -16.92 -18.16
N GLY A 509 -22.18 -16.80 -18.38
CA GLY A 509 -21.62 -15.78 -19.25
C GLY A 509 -21.57 -16.16 -20.73
N ALA A 510 -22.18 -15.35 -21.61
CA ALA A 510 -22.23 -15.60 -23.06
C ALA A 510 -21.22 -14.75 -23.85
N PHE A 511 -20.62 -15.34 -24.88
CA PHE A 511 -19.86 -14.61 -25.90
C PHE A 511 -20.76 -14.29 -27.11
N THR A 512 -20.78 -13.04 -27.55
CA THR A 512 -21.54 -12.60 -28.73
C THR A 512 -20.69 -11.70 -29.63
N GLN A 513 -20.73 -11.94 -30.94
CA GLN A 513 -20.19 -11.04 -31.98
C GLN A 513 -21.30 -10.70 -32.96
N SER A 514 -21.47 -9.40 -33.24
CA SER A 514 -22.53 -8.88 -34.11
C SER A 514 -22.24 -9.08 -35.60
N ALA A 515 -23.31 -9.18 -36.39
CA ALA A 515 -23.20 -9.26 -37.85
C ALA A 515 -22.49 -8.03 -38.44
N GLY A 516 -21.73 -8.26 -39.51
CA GLY A 516 -20.98 -7.21 -40.22
C GLY A 516 -19.71 -6.71 -39.51
N THR A 517 -19.34 -7.31 -38.37
CA THR A 517 -18.09 -7.00 -37.64
C THR A 517 -16.99 -8.00 -37.98
N THR A 518 -15.73 -7.56 -37.84
CA THR A 518 -14.54 -8.40 -38.00
C THR A 518 -13.75 -8.50 -36.69
N MET A 519 -13.48 -9.72 -36.25
CA MET A 519 -12.44 -9.99 -35.25
C MET A 519 -11.19 -10.51 -35.95
N SER A 520 -10.06 -9.82 -35.80
CA SER A 520 -8.79 -10.25 -36.40
C SER A 520 -7.67 -10.34 -35.36
N ALA A 521 -6.77 -11.29 -35.53
CA ALA A 521 -5.60 -11.43 -34.67
C ALA A 521 -4.39 -11.85 -35.51
N GLY A 522 -3.20 -11.32 -35.23
CA GLY A 522 -1.97 -11.85 -35.84
C GLY A 522 -1.54 -13.20 -35.25
N GLY A 523 -2.12 -13.58 -34.11
CA GLY A 523 -1.99 -14.89 -33.47
C GLY A 523 -3.28 -15.71 -33.46
N ASP A 524 -3.51 -16.40 -32.35
CA ASP A 524 -4.72 -17.18 -32.14
C ASP A 524 -5.89 -16.31 -31.72
N ILE A 525 -7.11 -16.70 -32.11
CA ILE A 525 -8.35 -16.21 -31.51
C ILE A 525 -8.95 -17.35 -30.68
N VAL A 526 -9.10 -17.14 -29.37
CA VAL A 526 -9.64 -18.12 -28.43
C VAL A 526 -10.92 -17.56 -27.79
N LEU A 527 -12.03 -18.25 -27.96
CA LEU A 527 -13.33 -17.87 -27.41
C LEU A 527 -13.83 -18.93 -26.41
N THR A 528 -14.19 -18.50 -25.21
CA THR A 528 -14.83 -19.34 -24.20
C THR A 528 -16.04 -18.64 -23.59
N GLY A 529 -17.04 -19.41 -23.19
CA GLY A 529 -18.30 -18.90 -22.62
C GLY A 529 -19.29 -20.04 -22.38
N ALA A 530 -20.35 -19.76 -21.63
CA ALA A 530 -21.50 -20.64 -21.46
C ALA A 530 -22.21 -20.91 -22.79
N SER A 531 -22.30 -19.89 -23.64
CA SER A 531 -22.70 -19.97 -25.05
C SER A 531 -21.82 -19.03 -25.89
N ILE A 532 -21.67 -19.35 -27.18
CA ILE A 532 -20.82 -18.59 -28.10
C ILE A 532 -21.60 -18.39 -29.41
N ALA A 533 -21.85 -17.13 -29.75
CA ALA A 533 -22.51 -16.71 -30.99
C ALA A 533 -21.60 -15.75 -31.77
N THR A 534 -21.29 -16.10 -33.02
CA THR A 534 -20.45 -15.30 -33.91
C THR A 534 -21.15 -15.06 -35.23
N ASP A 535 -21.84 -13.92 -35.35
CA ASP A 535 -22.55 -13.56 -36.59
C ASP A 535 -21.69 -12.70 -37.54
N GLY A 536 -20.44 -12.41 -37.16
CA GLY A 536 -19.45 -11.66 -37.95
C GLY A 536 -18.37 -12.52 -38.61
N THR A 537 -17.30 -11.86 -39.08
CA THR A 537 -16.10 -12.49 -39.63
C THR A 537 -15.05 -12.68 -38.54
N VAL A 538 -14.37 -13.82 -38.54
CA VAL A 538 -13.26 -14.12 -37.63
C VAL A 538 -12.01 -14.50 -38.44
N THR A 539 -10.90 -13.80 -38.21
CA THR A 539 -9.66 -13.93 -38.99
C THR A 539 -8.45 -14.12 -38.06
N PRO A 540 -8.16 -15.35 -37.62
CA PRO A 540 -6.93 -15.67 -36.89
C PRO A 540 -5.70 -15.69 -37.83
N GLY A 541 -4.55 -15.24 -37.32
CA GLY A 541 -3.25 -15.35 -37.99
C GLY A 541 -2.61 -16.73 -37.80
N SER A 542 -2.97 -17.43 -36.72
CA SER A 542 -2.52 -18.80 -36.43
C SER A 542 -3.72 -19.76 -36.35
N GLY A 543 -4.38 -19.86 -35.19
CA GLY A 543 -5.51 -20.78 -34.97
C GLY A 543 -6.77 -20.09 -34.45
N PHE A 544 -7.92 -20.75 -34.63
CA PHE A 544 -9.19 -20.38 -34.01
C PHE A 544 -9.66 -21.51 -33.09
N VAL A 545 -9.87 -21.19 -31.81
CA VAL A 545 -10.23 -22.16 -30.77
C VAL A 545 -11.52 -21.73 -30.08
N VAL A 546 -12.45 -22.67 -29.93
CA VAL A 546 -13.74 -22.47 -29.26
C VAL A 546 -13.95 -23.62 -28.26
N ALA A 547 -14.21 -23.31 -26.98
CA ALA A 547 -14.27 -24.35 -25.93
C ALA A 547 -15.65 -24.99 -25.70
N ARG A 548 -16.72 -24.54 -26.37
CA ARG A 548 -18.09 -25.11 -26.31
C ARG A 548 -18.82 -25.00 -27.66
N SER A 549 -20.04 -25.54 -27.76
CA SER A 549 -20.86 -25.54 -28.99
C SER A 549 -21.14 -24.12 -29.47
N LEU A 550 -20.80 -23.83 -30.73
CA LEU A 550 -21.14 -22.59 -31.42
C LEU A 550 -22.64 -22.59 -31.77
N THR A 551 -23.35 -21.52 -31.43
CA THR A 551 -24.77 -21.32 -31.75
C THR A 551 -24.92 -19.96 -32.43
N GLY A 552 -24.80 -19.90 -33.75
CA GLY A 552 -25.03 -18.68 -34.55
C GLY A 552 -26.45 -18.63 -35.12
N GLY A 553 -26.99 -17.41 -35.31
CA GLY A 553 -28.27 -17.15 -36.00
C GLY A 553 -28.11 -16.95 -37.51
N THR A 554 -26.86 -16.77 -37.97
CA THR A 554 -26.43 -16.66 -39.37
C THR A 554 -25.07 -17.36 -39.57
N THR A 555 -24.71 -17.71 -40.80
CA THR A 555 -23.47 -18.44 -41.14
C THR A 555 -22.22 -17.74 -40.57
N THR A 556 -21.54 -18.35 -39.60
CA THR A 556 -20.23 -17.86 -39.13
C THR A 556 -19.18 -18.09 -40.20
N VAL A 557 -18.40 -17.06 -40.52
CA VAL A 557 -17.34 -17.12 -41.52
C VAL A 557 -15.98 -17.09 -40.81
N VAL A 558 -15.29 -18.23 -40.78
CA VAL A 558 -13.91 -18.32 -40.27
C VAL A 558 -12.95 -18.28 -41.46
N THR A 559 -12.13 -17.25 -41.55
CA THR A 559 -11.09 -17.12 -42.59
C THR A 559 -9.75 -17.49 -41.96
N THR A 560 -9.16 -18.62 -42.38
CA THR A 560 -7.88 -19.08 -41.86
C THR A 560 -6.72 -18.26 -42.41
N SER A 561 -5.52 -18.43 -41.84
CA SER A 561 -4.29 -17.75 -42.27
C SER A 561 -3.85 -18.07 -43.71
N SER A 562 -4.39 -19.12 -44.33
CA SER A 562 -4.21 -19.43 -45.76
C SER A 562 -5.22 -18.70 -46.67
N GLY A 563 -6.14 -17.90 -46.12
CA GLY A 563 -7.22 -17.24 -46.84
C GLY A 563 -8.41 -18.17 -47.14
N GLU A 564 -8.41 -19.40 -46.63
CA GLU A 564 -9.51 -20.34 -46.79
C GLU A 564 -10.68 -19.95 -45.87
N THR A 565 -11.89 -19.91 -46.43
CA THR A 565 -13.08 -19.47 -45.72
C THR A 565 -13.98 -20.66 -45.40
N ILE A 566 -14.17 -20.94 -44.11
CA ILE A 566 -15.07 -21.98 -43.62
C ILE A 566 -16.38 -21.32 -43.17
N ALA A 567 -17.45 -21.61 -43.90
CA ALA A 567 -18.80 -21.26 -43.53
C ALA A 567 -19.35 -22.31 -42.54
N VAL A 568 -19.69 -21.90 -41.31
CA VAL A 568 -20.33 -22.76 -40.32
C VAL A 568 -21.85 -22.57 -40.43
N PRO A 569 -22.63 -23.57 -40.88
CA PRO A 569 -24.08 -23.44 -40.99
C PRO A 569 -24.75 -23.27 -39.62
N THR A 570 -25.87 -22.57 -39.60
CA THR A 570 -26.74 -22.37 -38.44
C THR A 570 -27.07 -23.69 -37.72
N GLY A 571 -26.77 -23.77 -36.42
CA GLY A 571 -27.12 -24.92 -35.58
C GLY A 571 -26.14 -26.09 -35.53
N GLN A 572 -24.92 -25.96 -36.08
CA GLN A 572 -23.87 -26.99 -35.98
C GLN A 572 -22.78 -26.62 -34.96
N ALA A 573 -22.44 -27.57 -34.08
CA ALA A 573 -21.33 -27.43 -33.14
C ALA A 573 -19.98 -27.59 -33.86
N LEU A 574 -19.14 -26.55 -33.87
CA LEU A 574 -17.77 -26.62 -34.36
C LEU A 574 -16.86 -27.32 -33.32
N ASN A 575 -17.09 -28.61 -33.04
CA ASN A 575 -16.31 -29.31 -32.01
C ASN A 575 -15.02 -29.94 -32.55
N GLN A 576 -14.82 -30.03 -33.87
CA GLN A 576 -13.59 -30.52 -34.49
C GLN A 576 -13.44 -29.91 -35.90
N ALA A 577 -12.19 -29.66 -36.30
CA ALA A 577 -11.72 -29.27 -37.65
C ALA A 577 -11.54 -27.77 -37.95
N ILE A 578 -10.57 -27.13 -37.27
CA ILE A 578 -9.48 -26.40 -37.95
C ILE A 578 -8.18 -26.74 -37.22
N ASN A 579 -7.81 -28.02 -37.20
CA ASN A 579 -6.55 -28.43 -36.58
C ASN A 579 -5.94 -29.59 -37.36
N SER A 580 -5.20 -29.26 -38.42
CA SER A 580 -4.23 -30.19 -39.01
C SER A 580 -2.79 -29.80 -38.73
N THR A 581 -2.52 -28.83 -37.85
CA THR A 581 -1.16 -28.62 -37.33
C THR A 581 -1.19 -27.95 -35.95
N PHE A 582 -0.58 -28.61 -34.96
CA PHE A 582 -0.30 -28.15 -33.59
C PHE A 582 -1.38 -28.43 -32.53
N VAL A 583 -1.31 -29.65 -31.98
CA VAL A 583 -1.72 -29.95 -30.60
C VAL A 583 -0.50 -29.71 -29.69
N THR A 584 -0.59 -28.77 -28.75
CA THR A 584 -0.06 -28.96 -27.38
C THR A 584 -0.52 -27.87 -26.40
N ALA A 585 -1.16 -28.34 -25.32
CA ALA A 585 -1.34 -27.75 -23.98
C ALA A 585 -2.09 -26.40 -23.82
N PHE A 586 -3.26 -26.45 -23.17
CA PHE A 586 -3.50 -25.84 -21.84
C PHE A 586 -4.97 -26.05 -21.43
N ILE A 587 -5.24 -27.09 -20.63
CA ILE A 587 -6.37 -27.13 -19.68
C ILE A 587 -5.87 -27.87 -18.45
N GLN A 588 -5.56 -27.15 -17.37
CA GLN A 588 -5.81 -27.59 -15.99
C GLN A 588 -5.89 -26.37 -15.05
N PRO A 589 -7.03 -26.17 -14.36
CA PRO A 589 -7.10 -25.28 -13.21
C PRO A 589 -6.82 -26.06 -11.91
N GLY A 590 -5.98 -25.49 -11.04
CA GLY A 590 -5.96 -25.80 -9.61
C GLY A 590 -4.83 -26.68 -9.10
N ARG A 591 -3.71 -26.07 -8.68
CA ARG A 591 -3.04 -26.42 -7.41
C ARG A 591 -2.15 -25.27 -6.93
N ILE A 592 -2.50 -24.72 -5.76
CA ILE A 592 -1.71 -23.79 -4.96
C ILE A 592 -0.48 -24.55 -4.43
N PRO A 593 0.77 -24.06 -4.55
CA PRO A 593 1.87 -24.56 -3.76
C PRO A 593 1.99 -23.73 -2.48
N GLY A 594 1.56 -24.32 -1.38
CA GLY A 594 2.02 -23.97 -0.04
C GLY A 594 2.98 -25.05 0.46
N CYS A 595 4.24 -24.65 0.63
CA CYS A 595 5.26 -25.07 1.61
C CYS A 595 6.61 -24.58 1.11
#